data_AF-A0A949DI48-F1
#
_entry.id   AF-A0A949DI48-F1
#
_cell.length_a   1.000
_cell.length_b   1.000
_cell.length_c   1.000
_cell.angle_alpha   90.00
_cell.angle_beta   90.00
_cell.angle_gamma   90.00
#
_symmetry.space_group_name_H-M   'P 1'
#
loop_
_entity.id
_entity.type
_entity.pdbx_description
1 polymer ?
#
loop_
_entity_poly.entity_id
_entity_poly.type
_entity_poly.pdbx_seq_one_letter_code
_entity_poly.pdbx_strand_id
1 'polypeptide(L)'
;MKKLTSTLLAAATIASALAADTAINALKVSGSLDKVTNTSAVWKGAKFSTVTLYPQTTIKMNDKNANELNVDAKAVKAEVAAVYNKSKIAFLIKWPDGTKSVQQSGKTDTYGDGFAVQFASNYSNPAELPYIGMGSAGRQAVIHLQKETAKTYEPNGNGNVGTQVNPNQTDLFDKDLKAFNKTVDSLGNADYERSFVGEGFRSMTEIKDGSSQSSSNMTYVKKGWAGTLSRSLKDEYVDLNAAAIPVAFAVWDGDKLGRNGLKYLTSWTAVVLKKGDDKLVNALHGKIEGDAAKGKESALANGCTGCHQMENADAPNLMGPSLTNIGGYATADYLRESLVNPSAVVVPGYNRNAHSNYAWYNIEDGKRVSTMPDHSWMEKADIDNIVAYLKTLKAEAK
;
A
#
# COMPACT_ATOMS: atom_id res chain seq x y z
N MET A 1 -6.65 -10.47 66.88
CA MET A 1 -7.28 -10.36 65.54
C MET A 1 -6.42 -9.44 64.67
N LYS A 2 -5.58 -10.01 63.80
CA LYS A 2 -4.74 -9.22 62.88
C LYS A 2 -5.58 -8.89 61.64
N LYS A 3 -5.82 -7.61 61.37
CA LYS A 3 -6.47 -7.14 60.15
C LYS A 3 -5.49 -7.29 58.99
N LEU A 4 -5.81 -8.17 58.05
CA LEU A 4 -5.18 -8.25 56.73
C LEU A 4 -5.71 -7.09 55.89
N THR A 5 -4.86 -6.10 55.64
CA THR A 5 -5.11 -5.06 54.64
C THR A 5 -4.79 -5.62 53.27
N SER A 6 -5.82 -5.88 52.47
CA SER A 6 -5.73 -6.27 51.07
C SER A 6 -5.27 -5.06 50.24
N THR A 7 -4.01 -5.05 49.84
CA THR A 7 -3.51 -4.05 48.89
C THR A 7 -4.04 -4.40 47.51
N LEU A 8 -5.01 -3.61 47.00
CA LEU A 8 -5.36 -3.64 45.59
C LEU A 8 -4.15 -3.19 44.78
N LEU A 9 -3.54 -4.13 44.04
CA LEU A 9 -2.56 -3.81 43.02
C LEU A 9 -3.33 -3.19 41.84
N ALA A 10 -3.30 -1.86 41.74
CA ALA A 10 -3.74 -1.18 40.54
C ALA A 10 -2.78 -1.56 39.41
N ALA A 11 -3.25 -2.41 38.48
CA ALA A 11 -2.55 -2.70 37.25
C ALA A 11 -2.51 -1.41 36.41
N ALA A 12 -1.41 -0.68 36.48
CA ALA A 12 -1.13 0.39 35.54
C ALA A 12 -1.01 -0.24 34.15
N THR A 13 -2.01 -0.04 33.32
CA THR A 13 -1.94 -0.30 31.89
C THR A 13 -0.83 0.58 31.33
N ILE A 14 0.31 -0.03 31.02
CA ILE A 14 1.35 0.63 30.24
C ILE A 14 0.71 0.88 28.87
N ALA A 15 0.29 2.12 28.62
CA ALA A 15 -0.03 2.57 27.28
C ALA A 15 1.24 2.34 26.44
N SER A 16 1.19 1.30 25.62
CA SER A 16 2.21 1.05 24.61
C SER A 16 2.23 2.27 23.69
N ALA A 17 3.22 3.14 23.87
CA ALA A 17 3.50 4.20 22.92
C ALA A 17 3.73 3.51 21.57
N LEU A 18 2.72 3.58 20.70
CA LEU A 18 2.81 3.15 19.32
C LEU A 18 4.00 3.89 18.71
N ALA A 19 5.07 3.15 18.39
CA ALA A 19 6.19 3.71 17.65
C ALA A 19 5.61 4.31 16.37
N ALA A 20 5.70 5.63 16.22
CA ALA A 20 5.39 6.28 14.95
C ALA A 20 6.34 5.69 13.90
N ASP A 21 5.81 5.34 12.73
CA ASP A 21 6.66 5.00 11.60
C ASP A 21 7.62 6.17 11.37
N THR A 22 8.91 5.86 11.24
CA THR A 22 9.94 6.90 11.10
C THR A 22 10.36 7.02 9.64
N ALA A 23 10.91 8.18 9.28
CA ALA A 23 11.48 8.39 7.96
C ALA A 23 12.55 7.33 7.63
N ILE A 24 12.54 6.84 6.39
CA ILE A 24 13.52 5.87 5.90
C ILE A 24 14.75 6.64 5.43
N ASN A 25 15.92 6.33 5.97
CA ASN A 25 17.16 6.97 5.55
C ASN A 25 17.83 6.16 4.44
N ALA A 26 17.83 6.69 3.21
CA ALA A 26 18.44 6.01 2.07
C ALA A 26 19.97 6.13 2.12
N LEU A 27 20.67 4.99 2.01
CA LEU A 27 22.13 4.97 1.97
C LEU A 27 22.63 5.30 0.56
N LYS A 28 23.50 6.30 0.45
CA LYS A 28 24.20 6.58 -0.80
C LYS A 28 25.27 5.52 -1.08
N VAL A 29 25.25 4.91 -2.26
CA VAL A 29 26.20 3.88 -2.68
C VAL A 29 26.87 4.23 -4.02
N SER A 30 28.01 3.60 -4.30
CA SER A 30 28.73 3.72 -5.58
C SER A 30 28.46 2.59 -6.57
N GLY A 31 27.91 1.46 -6.10
CA GLY A 31 27.61 0.29 -6.94
C GLY A 31 26.48 0.53 -7.94
N SER A 32 26.41 -0.35 -8.96
CA SER A 32 25.25 -0.41 -9.84
C SER A 32 24.00 -0.79 -9.05
N LEU A 33 22.89 -0.17 -9.40
CA LEU A 33 21.55 -0.47 -8.90
C LEU A 33 20.68 -1.07 -10.02
N ASP A 34 21.30 -1.75 -10.97
CA ASP A 34 20.58 -2.50 -12.00
C ASP A 34 20.22 -3.88 -11.45
N LYS A 35 18.92 -4.23 -11.50
CA LYS A 35 18.43 -5.57 -11.15
C LYS A 35 18.87 -6.04 -9.75
N VAL A 36 18.77 -5.15 -8.76
CA VAL A 36 19.15 -5.45 -7.38
C VAL A 36 18.21 -6.50 -6.79
N THR A 37 18.79 -7.56 -6.23
CA THR A 37 18.09 -8.62 -5.48
C THR A 37 18.30 -8.48 -3.98
N ASN A 38 17.57 -9.25 -3.16
CA ASN A 38 17.72 -9.20 -1.70
C ASN A 38 19.10 -9.65 -1.16
N THR A 39 19.90 -10.35 -1.95
CA THR A 39 21.26 -10.80 -1.61
C THR A 39 22.36 -9.90 -2.17
N SER A 40 21.99 -8.86 -2.92
CA SER A 40 22.95 -7.96 -3.55
C SER A 40 23.81 -7.22 -2.52
N ALA A 41 25.11 -7.07 -2.81
CA ALA A 41 26.07 -6.47 -1.89
C ALA A 41 25.81 -4.99 -1.57
N VAL A 42 25.02 -4.29 -2.40
CA VAL A 42 24.66 -2.87 -2.20
C VAL A 42 23.89 -2.61 -0.91
N TRP A 43 23.25 -3.64 -0.33
CA TRP A 43 22.56 -3.54 0.96
C TRP A 43 23.53 -3.51 2.16
N LYS A 44 24.83 -3.79 1.96
CA LYS A 44 25.81 -3.77 3.03
C LYS A 44 25.90 -2.37 3.64
N GLY A 45 25.54 -2.24 4.91
CA GLY A 45 25.52 -0.98 5.65
C GLY A 45 24.22 -0.18 5.50
N ALA A 46 23.27 -0.61 4.67
CA ALA A 46 21.95 -0.03 4.63
C ALA A 46 21.22 -0.34 5.96
N LYS A 47 20.57 0.67 6.53
CA LYS A 47 19.75 0.50 7.73
C LYS A 47 18.34 0.11 7.32
N PHE A 48 17.78 -0.87 8.03
CA PHE A 48 16.37 -1.17 7.94
C PHE A 48 15.60 -0.28 8.90
N SER A 49 14.54 0.33 8.40
CA SER A 49 13.52 1.02 9.20
C SER A 49 12.30 0.12 9.27
N THR A 50 11.74 -0.03 10.47
CA THR A 50 10.42 -0.65 10.63
C THR A 50 9.35 0.30 10.11
N VAL A 51 8.44 -0.22 9.29
CA VAL A 51 7.22 0.46 8.82
C VAL A 51 6.01 -0.40 9.13
N THR A 52 4.85 0.23 9.30
CA THR A 52 3.61 -0.46 9.60
C THR A 52 2.69 -0.45 8.38
N LEU A 53 2.33 -1.65 7.90
CA LEU A 53 1.41 -1.86 6.79
C LEU A 53 0.02 -2.11 7.35
N TYR A 54 -0.89 -1.14 7.21
CA TYR A 54 -2.25 -1.21 7.72
C TYR A 54 -3.21 -1.82 6.70
N PRO A 55 -4.24 -2.58 7.12
CA PRO A 55 -5.24 -3.09 6.21
C PRO A 55 -6.06 -1.94 5.60
N GLN A 56 -6.18 -1.92 4.27
CA GLN A 56 -7.03 -0.95 3.59
C GLN A 56 -8.51 -1.37 3.72
N THR A 57 -9.30 -0.58 4.43
CA THR A 57 -10.74 -0.86 4.68
C THR A 57 -11.68 0.19 4.11
N THR A 58 -11.16 1.17 3.36
CA THR A 58 -11.98 2.25 2.78
C THR A 58 -13.10 1.71 1.89
N ILE A 59 -12.82 0.70 1.08
CA ILE A 59 -13.77 0.12 0.12
C ILE A 59 -13.93 -1.36 0.40
N LYS A 60 -15.19 -1.80 0.55
CA LYS A 60 -15.51 -3.22 0.76
C LYS A 60 -15.43 -3.97 -0.56
N MET A 61 -14.92 -5.19 -0.53
CA MET A 61 -14.88 -6.03 -1.74
C MET A 61 -16.28 -6.56 -2.05
N ASN A 62 -16.61 -6.69 -3.33
CA ASN A 62 -17.76 -7.48 -3.78
C ASN A 62 -17.43 -8.99 -3.76
N ASP A 63 -16.96 -9.47 -2.61
CA ASP A 63 -16.55 -10.85 -2.37
C ASP A 63 -16.72 -11.14 -0.88
N LYS A 64 -17.73 -11.96 -0.55
CA LYS A 64 -18.08 -12.29 0.83
C LYS A 64 -16.94 -13.03 1.54
N ASN A 65 -16.35 -14.04 0.90
CA ASN A 65 -15.31 -14.88 1.51
C ASN A 65 -14.06 -14.04 1.81
N ALA A 66 -13.64 -13.20 0.86
CA ALA A 66 -12.48 -12.32 1.08
C ALA A 66 -12.72 -11.32 2.21
N ASN A 67 -13.93 -10.78 2.34
CA ASN A 67 -14.26 -9.89 3.47
C ASN A 67 -14.24 -10.63 4.82
N GLU A 68 -14.78 -11.86 4.88
CA GLU A 68 -14.82 -12.67 6.10
C GLU A 68 -13.42 -13.08 6.57
N LEU A 69 -12.53 -13.47 5.65
CA LEU A 69 -11.14 -13.83 5.96
C LEU A 69 -10.29 -12.66 6.51
N ASN A 70 -10.73 -11.42 6.30
CA ASN A 70 -9.96 -10.21 6.62
C ASN A 70 -10.66 -9.29 7.64
N VAL A 71 -11.77 -9.71 8.26
CA VAL A 71 -12.53 -8.87 9.21
C VAL A 71 -11.69 -8.42 10.41
N ASP A 72 -10.81 -9.29 10.89
CA ASP A 72 -9.92 -9.05 12.04
C ASP A 72 -8.45 -8.80 11.60
N ALA A 73 -8.26 -8.31 10.38
CA ALA A 73 -6.93 -8.03 9.85
C ALA A 73 -6.17 -7.06 10.76
N LYS A 74 -5.00 -7.48 11.23
CA LYS A 74 -4.08 -6.66 12.02
C LYS A 74 -3.05 -6.01 11.13
N ALA A 75 -2.52 -4.86 11.54
CA ALA A 75 -1.42 -4.25 10.80
C ALA A 75 -0.17 -5.13 10.86
N VAL A 76 0.64 -5.09 9.80
CA VAL A 76 1.83 -5.92 9.63
C VAL A 76 3.07 -5.04 9.76
N LYS A 77 4.00 -5.41 10.64
CA LYS A 77 5.32 -4.76 10.67
C LYS A 77 6.21 -5.32 9.57
N ALA A 78 6.76 -4.42 8.76
CA ALA A 78 7.74 -4.73 7.72
C ALA A 78 9.03 -3.95 7.96
N GLU A 79 10.12 -4.47 7.41
CA GLU A 79 11.44 -3.83 7.46
C GLU A 79 11.80 -3.33 6.07
N VAL A 80 12.10 -2.04 5.95
CA VAL A 80 12.46 -1.40 4.67
C VAL A 80 13.85 -0.79 4.74
N ALA A 81 14.69 -1.12 3.76
CA ALA A 81 15.95 -0.43 3.49
C ALA A 81 15.86 0.27 2.13
N ALA A 82 16.53 1.42 2.01
CA ALA A 82 16.67 2.15 0.76
C ALA A 82 18.14 2.45 0.47
N VAL A 83 18.55 2.34 -0.79
CA VAL A 83 19.87 2.74 -1.28
C VAL A 83 19.72 3.57 -2.55
N TYR A 84 20.62 4.51 -2.78
CA TYR A 84 20.59 5.33 -3.99
C TYR A 84 21.99 5.69 -4.48
N ASN A 85 22.12 5.99 -5.76
CA ASN A 85 23.35 6.53 -6.35
C ASN A 85 23.03 7.81 -7.15
N LYS A 86 23.88 8.20 -8.11
CA LYS A 86 23.65 9.43 -8.89
C LYS A 86 22.44 9.37 -9.84
N SER A 87 21.99 8.17 -10.22
CA SER A 87 20.97 8.00 -11.26
C SER A 87 19.82 7.07 -10.87
N LYS A 88 19.99 6.23 -9.85
CA LYS A 88 19.01 5.21 -9.45
C LYS A 88 18.76 5.18 -7.96
N ILE A 89 17.61 4.61 -7.60
CA ILE A 89 17.21 4.28 -6.24
C ILE A 89 16.71 2.83 -6.21
N ALA A 90 16.99 2.14 -5.11
CA ALA A 90 16.48 0.81 -4.87
C ALA A 90 15.93 0.66 -3.44
N PHE A 91 14.90 -0.16 -3.31
CA PHE A 91 14.24 -0.51 -2.06
C PHE A 91 14.32 -2.01 -1.83
N LEU A 92 14.47 -2.41 -0.57
CA LEU A 92 14.30 -3.77 -0.09
C LEU A 92 13.29 -3.75 1.05
N ILE A 93 12.14 -4.37 0.83
CA ILE A 93 11.11 -4.57 1.85
C ILE A 93 11.07 -6.04 2.27
N LYS A 94 10.96 -6.29 3.57
CA LYS A 94 10.77 -7.62 4.15
C LYS A 94 9.52 -7.61 5.01
N TRP A 95 8.61 -8.55 4.77
CA TRP A 95 7.38 -8.68 5.57
C TRP A 95 7.12 -10.14 5.93
N PRO A 96 6.54 -10.39 7.11
CA PRO A 96 6.14 -11.74 7.51
C PRO A 96 4.93 -12.19 6.67
N ASP A 97 4.97 -13.45 6.26
CA ASP A 97 3.86 -14.14 5.58
C ASP A 97 4.03 -15.64 5.86
N GLY A 98 2.99 -16.27 6.43
CA GLY A 98 3.05 -17.68 6.76
C GLY A 98 2.98 -18.60 5.54
N THR A 99 2.60 -18.05 4.40
CA THR A 99 2.28 -18.79 3.18
C THR A 99 3.13 -18.32 2.01
N LYS A 100 3.29 -19.20 1.02
CA LYS A 100 3.87 -18.87 -0.27
C LYS A 100 2.77 -19.04 -1.32
N SER A 101 1.89 -18.06 -1.42
CA SER A 101 0.73 -18.11 -2.30
C SER A 101 1.13 -17.74 -3.72
N VAL A 102 0.81 -18.62 -4.67
CA VAL A 102 1.17 -18.48 -6.09
C VAL A 102 -0.13 -18.41 -6.89
N GLN A 103 -0.30 -17.35 -7.68
CA GLN A 103 -1.45 -17.26 -8.61
C GLN A 103 -1.31 -18.32 -9.72
N GLN A 104 -2.25 -19.28 -9.79
CA GLN A 104 -2.16 -20.41 -10.71
C GLN A 104 -2.76 -20.10 -12.10
N SER A 105 -2.07 -20.48 -13.17
CA SER A 105 -2.59 -20.44 -14.55
C SER A 105 -3.65 -21.54 -14.73
N GLY A 106 -4.92 -21.21 -14.56
CA GLY A 106 -6.04 -22.17 -14.69
C GLY A 106 -6.94 -22.26 -13.48
N LYS A 107 -6.65 -21.52 -12.40
CA LYS A 107 -7.59 -21.29 -11.29
C LYS A 107 -7.90 -19.80 -11.21
N THR A 108 -9.19 -19.47 -11.24
CA THR A 108 -9.65 -18.07 -11.22
C THR A 108 -9.85 -17.53 -9.81
N ASP A 109 -9.73 -18.38 -8.80
CA ASP A 109 -9.97 -18.09 -7.38
C ASP A 109 -8.71 -18.17 -6.51
N THR A 110 -7.55 -18.44 -7.10
CA THR A 110 -6.25 -18.38 -6.42
C THR A 110 -5.57 -17.05 -6.66
N TYR A 111 -5.02 -16.45 -5.60
CA TYR A 111 -4.29 -15.18 -5.67
C TYR A 111 -2.86 -15.40 -5.18
N GLY A 112 -1.93 -14.66 -5.79
CA GLY A 112 -0.53 -14.71 -5.42
C GLY A 112 -0.19 -13.65 -4.40
N ASP A 113 0.82 -13.91 -3.58
CA ASP A 113 1.44 -12.87 -2.77
C ASP A 113 2.06 -11.81 -3.69
N GLY A 114 2.21 -10.60 -3.18
CA GLY A 114 2.83 -9.54 -3.95
C GLY A 114 3.20 -8.34 -3.11
N PHE A 115 4.00 -7.46 -3.70
CA PHE A 115 4.29 -6.15 -3.14
C PHE A 115 4.26 -5.07 -4.22
N ALA A 116 4.07 -3.84 -3.77
CA ALA A 116 4.20 -2.68 -4.61
C ALA A 116 4.92 -1.55 -3.88
N VAL A 117 5.58 -0.70 -4.66
CA VAL A 117 6.13 0.57 -4.20
C VAL A 117 5.51 1.67 -5.06
N GLN A 118 4.98 2.70 -4.39
CA GLN A 118 4.33 3.83 -5.03
C GLN A 118 5.10 5.12 -4.74
N PHE A 119 5.20 5.98 -5.75
CA PHE A 119 5.81 7.30 -5.69
C PHE A 119 4.78 8.37 -6.06
N ALA A 120 4.82 9.52 -5.38
CA ALA A 120 4.06 10.68 -5.83
C ALA A 120 4.76 11.34 -7.02
N SER A 121 4.04 11.60 -8.11
CA SER A 121 4.61 12.30 -9.29
C SER A 121 4.90 13.77 -8.99
N ASN A 122 4.10 14.39 -8.12
CA ASN A 122 4.33 15.74 -7.59
C ASN A 122 4.19 15.74 -6.07
N TYR A 123 5.18 16.31 -5.40
CA TYR A 123 5.25 16.39 -3.93
C TYR A 123 5.85 17.73 -3.46
N SER A 124 5.81 18.75 -4.32
CA SER A 124 6.23 20.13 -3.98
C SER A 124 5.40 20.72 -2.83
N ASN A 125 4.13 20.32 -2.72
CA ASN A 125 3.26 20.56 -1.58
C ASN A 125 2.98 19.25 -0.82
N PRO A 126 3.64 19.00 0.33
CA PRO A 126 3.39 17.81 1.15
C PRO A 126 1.97 17.70 1.71
N ALA A 127 1.22 18.80 1.79
CA ALA A 127 -0.15 18.79 2.27
C ALA A 127 -1.15 18.24 1.23
N GLU A 128 -0.76 18.24 -0.06
CA GLU A 128 -1.61 17.86 -1.19
C GLU A 128 -0.98 16.71 -1.99
N LEU A 129 -0.51 15.69 -1.28
CA LEU A 129 0.00 14.49 -1.93
C LEU A 129 -1.12 13.74 -2.69
N PRO A 130 -0.77 12.96 -3.73
CA PRO A 130 -1.69 12.03 -4.36
C PRO A 130 -2.39 11.15 -3.32
N TYR A 131 -3.67 10.86 -3.51
CA TYR A 131 -4.38 9.93 -2.63
C TYR A 131 -3.65 8.58 -2.57
N ILE A 132 -3.54 8.02 -1.36
CA ILE A 132 -2.77 6.80 -1.11
C ILE A 132 -3.28 5.60 -1.94
N GLY A 133 -4.57 5.61 -2.30
CA GLY A 133 -5.16 4.66 -3.23
C GLY A 133 -4.83 4.94 -4.70
N MET A 134 -3.54 5.09 -5.01
CA MET A 134 -2.96 5.17 -6.36
C MET A 134 -3.33 6.46 -7.11
N GLY A 135 -3.36 7.59 -6.39
CA GLY A 135 -3.52 8.94 -6.91
C GLY A 135 -4.94 9.51 -6.84
N SER A 136 -5.10 10.73 -7.30
CA SER A 136 -6.39 11.40 -7.50
C SER A 136 -6.28 12.36 -8.68
N ALA A 137 -7.40 12.92 -9.15
CA ALA A 137 -7.40 13.85 -10.29
C ALA A 137 -6.37 14.97 -10.10
N GLY A 138 -5.46 15.14 -11.08
CA GLY A 138 -4.37 16.12 -11.03
C GLY A 138 -3.25 15.82 -10.02
N ARG A 139 -3.34 14.72 -9.26
CA ARG A 139 -2.32 14.25 -8.31
C ARG A 139 -1.98 12.81 -8.63
N GLN A 140 -1.11 12.67 -9.63
CA GLN A 140 -0.69 11.39 -10.17
C GLN A 140 0.27 10.64 -9.23
N ALA A 141 0.18 9.32 -9.24
CA ALA A 141 1.13 8.42 -8.61
C ALA A 141 1.67 7.39 -9.62
N VAL A 142 2.92 6.98 -9.42
CA VAL A 142 3.58 5.90 -10.16
C VAL A 142 3.70 4.69 -9.25
N ILE A 143 3.32 3.50 -9.73
CA ILE A 143 3.24 2.28 -8.94
C ILE A 143 4.04 1.20 -9.65
N HIS A 144 4.99 0.57 -8.95
CA HIS A 144 5.66 -0.64 -9.41
C HIS A 144 5.15 -1.81 -8.60
N LEU A 145 4.68 -2.85 -9.27
CA LEU A 145 4.03 -4.03 -8.71
C LEU A 145 4.82 -5.28 -9.09
N GLN A 146 5.01 -6.17 -8.11
CA GLN A 146 5.51 -7.53 -8.31
C GLN A 146 4.55 -8.53 -7.67
N LYS A 147 4.28 -9.64 -8.36
CA LYS A 147 3.46 -10.75 -7.82
C LYS A 147 4.13 -12.10 -8.01
N GLU A 148 3.84 -13.02 -7.10
CA GLU A 148 4.16 -14.43 -7.26
C GLU A 148 3.12 -15.09 -8.16
N THR A 149 3.52 -15.46 -9.37
CA THR A 149 2.65 -16.13 -10.34
C THR A 149 3.25 -17.45 -10.78
N ALA A 150 2.38 -18.38 -11.20
CA ALA A 150 2.81 -19.59 -11.88
C ALA A 150 3.50 -19.21 -13.21
N LYS A 151 4.33 -20.12 -13.72
CA LYS A 151 4.91 -19.95 -15.05
C LYS A 151 3.81 -19.81 -16.08
N THR A 152 3.87 -18.73 -16.84
CA THR A 152 3.09 -18.52 -18.06
C THR A 152 3.99 -18.79 -19.25
N TYR A 153 3.43 -19.39 -20.30
CA TYR A 153 4.16 -19.70 -21.52
C TYR A 153 3.65 -18.77 -22.62
N GLU A 154 4.55 -18.24 -23.43
CA GLU A 154 4.19 -17.42 -24.58
C GLU A 154 3.27 -18.22 -25.51
N PRO A 155 2.08 -17.69 -25.87
CA PRO A 155 1.14 -18.41 -26.73
C PRO A 155 1.73 -18.81 -28.08
N ASN A 156 2.72 -18.05 -28.59
CA ASN A 156 3.40 -18.33 -29.85
C ASN A 156 4.73 -19.08 -29.68
N GLY A 157 5.07 -19.56 -28.48
CA GLY A 157 6.28 -20.34 -28.21
C GLY A 157 7.58 -19.62 -28.59
N ASN A 158 7.62 -18.29 -28.47
CA ASN A 158 8.71 -17.45 -28.98
C ASN A 158 8.97 -17.65 -30.49
N GLY A 159 7.90 -17.88 -31.26
CA GLY A 159 7.98 -18.18 -32.69
C GLY A 159 8.27 -19.64 -33.03
N ASN A 160 8.41 -20.52 -32.03
CA ASN A 160 8.57 -21.95 -32.23
C ASN A 160 7.27 -22.70 -31.88
N VAL A 161 6.54 -23.16 -32.88
CA VAL A 161 5.29 -23.94 -32.69
C VAL A 161 5.55 -25.35 -32.16
N GLY A 162 6.75 -25.89 -32.35
CA GLY A 162 7.10 -27.24 -31.90
C GLY A 162 7.06 -27.38 -30.37
N THR A 163 7.33 -26.30 -29.63
CA THR A 163 7.30 -26.29 -28.17
C THR A 163 5.91 -26.01 -27.57
N GLN A 164 4.88 -25.86 -28.42
CA GLN A 164 3.48 -25.66 -27.98
C GLN A 164 2.65 -26.94 -28.04
N VAL A 165 3.20 -28.02 -28.60
CA VAL A 165 2.49 -29.30 -28.72
C VAL A 165 2.38 -29.94 -27.34
N ASN A 166 1.21 -30.47 -27.01
CA ASN A 166 1.03 -31.25 -25.79
C ASN A 166 2.08 -32.38 -25.77
N PRO A 167 2.83 -32.62 -24.68
CA PRO A 167 3.82 -33.70 -24.62
C PRO A 167 3.25 -35.06 -25.06
N ASN A 168 1.97 -35.33 -24.80
CA ASN A 168 1.27 -36.56 -25.18
C ASN A 168 0.89 -36.64 -26.67
N GLN A 169 1.11 -35.57 -27.43
CA GLN A 169 0.87 -35.48 -28.88
C GLN A 169 2.17 -35.37 -29.68
N THR A 170 3.32 -35.55 -29.02
CA THR A 170 4.62 -35.65 -29.68
C THR A 170 4.95 -37.09 -30.06
N ASP A 171 5.83 -37.29 -31.03
CA ASP A 171 6.44 -38.59 -31.38
C ASP A 171 7.71 -38.90 -30.57
N LEU A 172 7.97 -38.11 -29.51
CA LEU A 172 9.16 -38.19 -28.67
C LEU A 172 8.97 -39.18 -27.51
N PHE A 173 10.01 -39.95 -27.19
CA PHE A 173 9.99 -40.93 -26.09
C PHE A 173 11.21 -40.80 -25.18
N ASP A 174 11.14 -41.39 -23.98
CA ASP A 174 12.22 -41.50 -22.99
C ASP A 174 13.11 -40.25 -22.82
N LYS A 175 14.30 -40.26 -23.42
CA LYS A 175 15.30 -39.18 -23.28
C LYS A 175 14.88 -37.94 -24.07
N ASP A 176 14.28 -38.12 -25.23
CA ASP A 176 13.88 -37.03 -26.12
C ASP A 176 12.67 -36.29 -25.55
N LEU A 177 11.70 -37.03 -25.00
CA LEU A 177 10.56 -36.42 -24.29
C LEU A 177 11.02 -35.64 -23.04
N LYS A 178 12.02 -36.14 -22.31
CA LYS A 178 12.61 -35.41 -21.18
C LYS A 178 13.32 -34.14 -21.64
N ALA A 179 14.07 -34.19 -22.74
CA ALA A 179 14.74 -33.02 -23.30
C ALA A 179 13.72 -31.97 -23.81
N PHE A 180 12.64 -32.42 -24.44
CA PHE A 180 11.52 -31.59 -24.86
C PHE A 180 10.87 -30.87 -23.67
N ASN A 181 10.46 -31.62 -22.63
CA ASN A 181 9.83 -31.03 -21.45
C ASN A 181 10.76 -30.02 -20.76
N LYS A 182 12.07 -30.31 -20.65
CA LYS A 182 13.04 -29.35 -20.12
C LYS A 182 13.14 -28.08 -20.97
N THR A 183 13.01 -28.21 -22.29
CA THR A 183 13.01 -27.08 -23.21
C THR A 183 11.76 -26.22 -22.98
N VAL A 184 10.57 -26.83 -23.00
CA VAL A 184 9.29 -26.15 -22.72
C VAL A 184 9.33 -25.46 -21.36
N ASP A 185 9.74 -26.17 -20.30
CA ASP A 185 9.83 -25.64 -18.93
C ASP A 185 10.75 -24.41 -18.81
N SER A 186 11.76 -24.29 -19.67
CA SER A 186 12.69 -23.15 -19.69
C SER A 186 12.14 -21.92 -20.41
N LEU A 187 11.09 -22.08 -21.24
CA LEU A 187 10.38 -20.98 -21.90
C LEU A 187 9.36 -20.29 -20.98
N GLY A 188 9.00 -20.92 -19.86
CA GLY A 188 8.01 -20.38 -18.93
C GLY A 188 8.52 -19.13 -18.20
N ASN A 189 7.74 -18.06 -18.26
CA ASN A 189 7.96 -16.83 -17.52
C ASN A 189 7.03 -16.76 -16.31
N ALA A 190 7.60 -16.73 -15.10
CA ALA A 190 6.87 -16.54 -13.85
C ALA A 190 6.93 -15.10 -13.32
N ASP A 191 7.66 -14.22 -14.00
CA ASP A 191 7.87 -12.85 -13.57
C ASP A 191 6.66 -11.97 -13.92
N TYR A 192 6.06 -11.41 -12.87
CA TYR A 192 4.93 -10.50 -12.96
C TYR A 192 5.34 -9.11 -12.45
N GLU A 193 6.35 -8.52 -13.08
CA GLU A 193 6.70 -7.12 -12.85
C GLU A 193 5.84 -6.22 -13.74
N ARG A 194 5.16 -5.24 -13.15
CA ARG A 194 4.33 -4.26 -13.88
C ARG A 194 4.50 -2.87 -13.27
N SER A 195 4.53 -1.86 -14.14
CA SER A 195 4.53 -0.46 -13.73
C SER A 195 3.24 0.21 -14.18
N PHE A 196 2.68 1.07 -13.34
CA PHE A 196 1.44 1.77 -13.60
C PHE A 196 1.59 3.26 -13.29
N VAL A 197 0.80 4.05 -14.00
CA VAL A 197 0.50 5.44 -13.66
C VAL A 197 -0.99 5.54 -13.27
N GLY A 198 -1.32 6.36 -12.28
CA GLY A 198 -2.71 6.52 -11.83
C GLY A 198 -3.02 7.87 -11.20
N GLU A 199 -4.21 8.37 -11.47
CA GLU A 199 -4.90 9.47 -10.78
C GLU A 199 -6.09 8.92 -9.97
N GLY A 200 -5.82 7.83 -9.27
CA GLY A 200 -6.76 7.04 -8.50
C GLY A 200 -6.95 5.66 -9.10
N PHE A 201 -7.27 4.70 -8.25
CA PHE A 201 -7.28 3.28 -8.61
C PHE A 201 -8.23 2.88 -9.76
N ARG A 202 -9.17 3.74 -10.18
CA ARG A 202 -10.01 3.52 -11.38
C ARG A 202 -9.40 4.05 -12.69
N SER A 203 -8.24 4.70 -12.64
CA SER A 203 -7.52 5.27 -13.78
C SER A 203 -6.15 4.63 -14.02
N MET A 204 -5.81 3.61 -13.22
CA MET A 204 -4.56 2.88 -13.33
C MET A 204 -4.34 2.39 -14.76
N THR A 205 -3.24 2.82 -15.36
CA THR A 205 -2.84 2.46 -16.71
C THR A 205 -1.44 1.88 -16.67
N GLU A 206 -1.25 0.70 -17.26
CA GLU A 206 0.06 0.04 -17.31
C GLU A 206 0.99 0.78 -18.28
N ILE A 207 2.22 1.04 -17.84
CA ILE A 207 3.28 1.65 -18.64
C ILE A 207 3.99 0.54 -19.42
N LYS A 208 3.88 0.55 -20.75
CA LYS A 208 4.40 -0.51 -21.64
C LYS A 208 5.40 -0.03 -22.69
N ASP A 209 5.54 1.28 -22.85
CA ASP A 209 6.37 1.92 -23.88
C ASP A 209 7.86 2.00 -23.51
N GLY A 210 8.23 1.55 -22.30
CA GLY A 210 9.60 1.56 -21.81
C GLY A 210 10.06 2.91 -21.24
N SER A 211 9.16 3.90 -21.13
CA SER A 211 9.44 5.22 -20.54
C SER A 211 9.76 5.18 -19.04
N SER A 212 9.26 4.17 -18.33
CA SER A 212 9.60 3.88 -16.93
C SER A 212 10.26 2.51 -16.80
N GLN A 213 11.59 2.49 -16.72
CA GLN A 213 12.35 1.25 -16.49
C GLN A 213 12.54 0.99 -15.00
N SER A 214 12.01 -0.15 -14.56
CA SER A 214 12.27 -0.72 -13.24
C SER A 214 12.78 -2.15 -13.35
N SER A 215 13.33 -2.65 -12.26
CA SER A 215 13.55 -4.07 -12.06
C SER A 215 13.15 -4.44 -10.64
N SER A 216 12.27 -5.43 -10.55
CA SER A 216 11.72 -5.92 -9.31
C SER A 216 12.04 -7.40 -9.12
N ASN A 217 12.20 -7.81 -7.87
CA ASN A 217 12.37 -9.23 -7.54
C ASN A 217 11.63 -9.53 -6.24
N MET A 218 11.15 -10.77 -6.12
CA MET A 218 10.51 -11.24 -4.89
C MET A 218 11.02 -12.64 -4.56
N THR A 219 11.42 -12.87 -3.32
CA THR A 219 11.88 -14.19 -2.85
C THR A 219 11.24 -14.52 -1.52
N TYR A 220 10.74 -15.74 -1.38
CA TYR A 220 10.22 -16.26 -0.13
C TYR A 220 11.35 -16.78 0.76
N VAL A 221 11.52 -16.21 1.96
CA VAL A 221 12.61 -16.49 2.89
C VAL A 221 12.08 -16.55 4.32
N LYS A 222 12.28 -17.68 5.02
CA LYS A 222 12.01 -17.84 6.47
C LYS A 222 10.59 -17.42 6.91
N LYS A 223 9.55 -17.91 6.24
CA LYS A 223 8.13 -17.57 6.55
C LYS A 223 7.85 -16.08 6.39
N GLY A 224 8.28 -15.55 5.25
CA GLY A 224 8.08 -14.17 4.86
C GLY A 224 8.67 -13.93 3.49
N TRP A 225 8.45 -12.73 2.99
CA TRP A 225 8.90 -12.32 1.67
C TRP A 225 9.94 -11.23 1.78
N ALA A 226 10.85 -11.22 0.81
CA ALA A 226 11.77 -10.12 0.55
C ALA A 226 11.55 -9.64 -0.89
N GLY A 227 11.03 -8.42 -1.01
CA GLY A 227 10.79 -7.74 -2.28
C GLY A 227 11.84 -6.66 -2.53
N THR A 228 12.37 -6.57 -3.73
CA THR A 228 13.24 -5.47 -4.16
C THR A 228 12.67 -4.75 -5.35
N LEU A 229 12.84 -3.42 -5.38
CA LEU A 229 12.57 -2.59 -6.55
C LEU A 229 13.82 -1.75 -6.82
N SER A 230 14.26 -1.68 -8.07
CA SER A 230 15.27 -0.74 -8.55
C SER A 230 14.71 0.08 -9.71
N ARG A 231 14.88 1.39 -9.69
CA ARG A 231 14.47 2.27 -10.79
C ARG A 231 15.36 3.50 -10.93
N SER A 232 15.26 4.19 -12.05
CA SER A 232 15.86 5.52 -12.23
C SER A 232 15.30 6.51 -11.23
N LEU A 233 16.11 7.47 -10.76
CA LEU A 233 15.63 8.58 -9.94
C LEU A 233 14.65 9.46 -10.72
N LYS A 234 14.82 9.54 -12.04
CA LYS A 234 13.98 10.33 -12.94
C LYS A 234 13.56 9.50 -14.14
N ASP A 235 12.31 9.63 -14.53
CA ASP A 235 11.74 9.17 -15.80
C ASP A 235 10.66 10.16 -16.28
N GLU A 236 9.83 9.73 -17.23
CA GLU A 236 8.75 10.55 -17.80
C GLU A 236 7.64 10.89 -16.80
N TYR A 237 7.45 10.08 -15.74
CA TYR A 237 6.32 10.20 -14.82
C TYR A 237 6.70 10.78 -13.46
N VAL A 238 7.95 10.66 -13.04
CA VAL A 238 8.40 11.17 -11.73
C VAL A 238 9.87 11.58 -11.72
N ASP A 239 10.14 12.70 -11.05
CA ASP A 239 11.49 13.18 -10.74
C ASP A 239 11.73 13.10 -9.23
N LEU A 240 12.58 12.18 -8.79
CA LEU A 240 12.94 11.94 -7.38
C LEU A 240 14.21 12.66 -6.94
N ASN A 241 14.72 13.63 -7.72
CA ASN A 241 15.93 14.38 -7.36
C ASN A 241 15.66 15.44 -6.28
N ALA A 242 15.29 15.01 -5.09
CA ALA A 242 15.03 15.85 -3.93
C ALA A 242 15.85 15.40 -2.69
N ALA A 243 15.82 16.22 -1.63
CA ALA A 243 16.42 15.88 -0.35
C ALA A 243 15.67 14.72 0.33
N ALA A 244 14.34 14.73 0.25
CA ALA A 244 13.46 13.65 0.65
C ALA A 244 12.32 13.48 -0.37
N ILE A 245 11.78 12.26 -0.47
CA ILE A 245 10.68 11.90 -1.38
C ILE A 245 9.59 11.12 -0.63
N PRO A 246 8.31 11.26 -1.00
CA PRO A 246 7.24 10.45 -0.41
C PRO A 246 7.12 9.11 -1.14
N VAL A 247 7.17 8.02 -0.39
CA VAL A 247 7.04 6.65 -0.90
C VAL A 247 6.03 5.90 -0.05
N ALA A 248 5.21 5.07 -0.68
CA ALA A 248 4.32 4.14 0.01
C ALA A 248 4.60 2.71 -0.42
N PHE A 249 4.43 1.77 0.51
CA PHE A 249 4.60 0.34 0.27
C PHE A 249 3.26 -0.36 0.46
N ALA A 250 2.99 -1.36 -0.37
CA ALA A 250 1.85 -2.23 -0.19
C ALA A 250 2.24 -3.70 -0.35
N VAL A 251 1.55 -4.59 0.36
CA VAL A 251 1.69 -6.05 0.23
C VAL A 251 0.32 -6.71 0.17
N TRP A 252 0.27 -7.85 -0.51
CA TRP A 252 -0.91 -8.70 -0.64
C TRP A 252 -0.58 -10.10 -0.12
N ASP A 253 -1.49 -10.66 0.68
CA ASP A 253 -1.46 -12.03 1.19
C ASP A 253 -2.49 -12.85 0.38
N GLY A 254 -1.99 -13.78 -0.44
CA GLY A 254 -2.80 -14.61 -1.32
C GLY A 254 -3.67 -15.63 -0.60
N ASP A 255 -3.24 -16.13 0.58
CA ASP A 255 -4.03 -17.04 1.43
C ASP A 255 -5.26 -16.32 2.00
N LYS A 256 -5.17 -15.00 2.16
CA LYS A 256 -6.29 -14.11 2.52
C LYS A 256 -7.00 -13.49 1.32
N LEU A 257 -6.84 -14.08 0.13
CA LEU A 257 -7.44 -13.63 -1.12
C LEU A 257 -7.07 -12.18 -1.50
N GLY A 258 -5.91 -11.73 -1.05
CA GLY A 258 -5.38 -10.39 -1.25
C GLY A 258 -5.24 -10.05 -2.72
N ARG A 259 -5.97 -9.01 -3.14
CA ARG A 259 -5.90 -8.45 -4.50
C ARG A 259 -6.52 -7.05 -4.53
N ASN A 260 -6.19 -6.25 -5.54
CA ASN A 260 -6.75 -4.91 -5.71
C ASN A 260 -6.60 -4.09 -4.42
N GLY A 261 -7.70 -3.51 -3.91
CA GLY A 261 -7.71 -2.76 -2.65
C GLY A 261 -7.68 -3.62 -1.38
N LEU A 262 -7.83 -4.94 -1.47
CA LEU A 262 -7.67 -5.85 -0.33
C LEU A 262 -6.18 -6.13 -0.12
N LYS A 263 -5.53 -5.19 0.58
CA LYS A 263 -4.08 -5.13 0.76
C LYS A 263 -3.72 -4.50 2.09
N TYR A 264 -2.46 -4.65 2.47
CA TYR A 264 -1.85 -3.89 3.55
C TYR A 264 -0.96 -2.81 2.95
N LEU A 265 -0.98 -1.59 3.49
CA LEU A 265 -0.18 -0.48 2.98
C LEU A 265 0.27 0.47 4.08
N THR A 266 1.41 1.12 3.85
CA THR A 266 1.84 2.26 4.66
C THR A 266 1.02 3.49 4.28
N SER A 267 1.02 4.52 5.15
CA SER A 267 0.82 5.90 4.70
C SER A 267 1.96 6.33 3.77
N TRP A 268 1.87 7.53 3.18
CA TRP A 268 3.04 8.17 2.60
C TRP A 268 4.14 8.31 3.65
N THR A 269 5.32 7.77 3.35
CA THR A 269 6.50 7.76 4.22
C THR A 269 7.63 8.51 3.55
N ALA A 270 8.22 9.48 4.25
CA ALA A 270 9.40 10.16 3.77
C ALA A 270 10.61 9.21 3.66
N VAL A 271 11.24 9.17 2.49
CA VAL A 271 12.54 8.57 2.24
C VAL A 271 13.56 9.70 2.08
N VAL A 272 14.54 9.79 2.99
CA VAL A 272 15.55 10.84 3.03
C VAL A 272 16.78 10.41 2.23
N LEU A 273 17.08 11.12 1.14
CA LEU A 273 18.26 10.91 0.30
C LEU A 273 19.42 11.80 0.76
N LYS A 274 19.13 13.06 1.09
CA LYS A 274 20.10 14.06 1.56
C LYS A 274 19.51 14.79 2.75
N LYS A 275 20.27 14.93 3.84
CA LYS A 275 19.87 15.73 5.00
C LYS A 275 19.80 17.21 4.63
N GLY A 276 18.89 17.97 5.25
CA GLY A 276 18.87 19.44 5.19
C GLY A 276 17.53 20.07 4.81
N ASP A 277 16.56 19.30 4.33
CA ASP A 277 15.16 19.76 4.14
C ASP A 277 14.21 18.76 4.82
N ASP A 278 13.73 19.17 5.99
CA ASP A 278 12.85 18.35 6.82
C ASP A 278 11.37 18.68 6.58
N LYS A 279 11.01 19.54 5.61
CA LYS A 279 9.61 19.93 5.36
C LYS A 279 8.72 18.71 5.11
N LEU A 280 9.13 17.84 4.19
CA LEU A 280 8.40 16.61 3.89
C LEU A 280 8.40 15.63 5.08
N VAL A 281 9.53 15.52 5.78
CA VAL A 281 9.66 14.64 6.95
C VAL A 281 8.70 15.08 8.04
N ASN A 282 8.65 16.37 8.35
CA ASN A 282 7.75 16.94 9.36
C ASN A 282 6.28 16.85 8.94
N ALA A 283 5.96 17.02 7.66
CA ALA A 283 4.58 16.85 7.18
C ALA A 283 4.07 15.40 7.33
N LEU A 284 4.93 14.40 7.10
CA LEU A 284 4.54 12.99 7.11
C LEU A 284 4.70 12.32 8.49
N HIS A 285 5.71 12.72 9.25
CA HIS A 285 6.13 12.06 10.50
C HIS A 285 6.21 13.02 11.68
N GLY A 286 5.82 14.28 11.50
CA GLY A 286 5.76 15.26 12.58
C GLY A 286 4.71 14.92 13.62
N LYS A 287 4.74 15.67 14.73
CA LYS A 287 3.74 15.55 15.79
C LYS A 287 2.36 15.87 15.23
N ILE A 288 1.39 14.99 15.48
CA ILE A 288 -0.01 15.25 15.20
C ILE A 288 -0.51 16.34 16.17
N GLU A 289 -1.03 17.44 15.61
CA GLU A 289 -1.68 18.52 16.36
C GLU A 289 -3.08 18.10 16.83
N GLY A 290 -3.58 18.71 17.90
CA GLY A 290 -4.92 18.46 18.44
C GLY A 290 -5.00 17.45 19.58
N ASP A 291 -6.18 17.35 20.16
CA ASP A 291 -6.56 16.43 21.24
C ASP A 291 -7.58 15.40 20.70
N ALA A 292 -7.16 14.13 20.65
CA ALA A 292 -7.97 13.06 20.10
C ALA A 292 -9.27 12.79 20.88
N ALA A 293 -9.32 13.06 22.19
CA ALA A 293 -10.54 12.88 22.98
C ALA A 293 -11.57 13.94 22.59
N LYS A 294 -11.15 15.21 22.53
CA LYS A 294 -11.98 16.31 22.02
C LYS A 294 -12.36 16.11 20.55
N GLY A 295 -11.46 15.51 19.77
CA GLY A 295 -11.70 15.16 18.38
C GLY A 295 -12.84 14.17 18.21
N LYS A 296 -12.88 13.13 19.05
CA LYS A 296 -13.99 12.17 19.07
C LYS A 296 -15.31 12.86 19.41
N GLU A 297 -15.33 13.69 20.45
CA GLU A 297 -16.51 14.47 20.84
C GLU A 297 -17.00 15.38 19.71
N SER A 298 -16.08 16.09 19.06
CA SER A 298 -16.38 16.97 17.93
C SER A 298 -16.89 16.21 16.71
N ALA A 299 -16.28 15.08 16.34
CA ALA A 299 -16.75 14.25 15.24
C ALA A 299 -18.16 13.71 15.48
N LEU A 300 -18.50 13.34 16.72
CA LEU A 300 -19.84 12.93 17.11
C LEU A 300 -20.84 14.08 17.05
N ALA A 301 -20.48 15.24 17.62
CA ALA A 301 -21.33 16.43 17.63
C ALA A 301 -21.64 16.96 16.22
N ASN A 302 -20.71 16.78 15.27
CA ASN A 302 -20.85 17.18 13.87
C ASN A 302 -21.43 16.08 12.97
N GLY A 303 -21.95 14.99 13.55
CA GLY A 303 -22.73 13.99 12.82
C GLY A 303 -21.91 13.07 11.90
N CYS A 304 -20.58 12.99 12.08
CA CYS A 304 -19.73 12.15 11.23
C CYS A 304 -20.15 10.66 11.29
N THR A 305 -20.61 10.17 12.45
CA THR A 305 -21.11 8.78 12.62
C THR A 305 -22.42 8.51 11.89
N GLY A 306 -23.15 9.54 11.44
CA GLY A 306 -24.33 9.37 10.60
C GLY A 306 -24.00 8.90 9.18
N CYS A 307 -22.79 9.23 8.70
CA CYS A 307 -22.34 8.89 7.35
C CYS A 307 -21.17 7.90 7.34
N HIS A 308 -20.32 7.88 8.36
CA HIS A 308 -19.11 7.07 8.41
C HIS A 308 -19.12 6.12 9.60
N GLN A 309 -18.67 4.90 9.39
CA GLN A 309 -18.33 3.99 10.47
C GLN A 309 -16.94 4.39 11.01
N MET A 310 -16.85 4.87 12.25
CA MET A 310 -15.57 5.29 12.85
C MET A 310 -15.02 4.23 13.81
N GLU A 311 -15.89 3.53 14.52
CA GLU A 311 -15.54 2.44 15.43
C GLU A 311 -16.26 1.15 15.02
N ASN A 312 -15.71 0.00 15.42
CA ASN A 312 -16.32 -1.31 15.08
C ASN A 312 -17.71 -1.50 15.70
N ALA A 313 -18.04 -0.74 16.76
CA ALA A 313 -19.36 -0.72 17.37
C ALA A 313 -20.39 0.11 16.58
N ASP A 314 -19.94 0.98 15.67
CA ASP A 314 -20.83 1.79 14.83
C ASP A 314 -21.51 0.91 13.76
N ALA A 315 -22.66 1.38 13.29
CA ALA A 315 -23.38 0.71 12.21
C ALA A 315 -22.48 0.56 10.95
N PRO A 316 -22.38 -0.64 10.36
CA PRO A 316 -21.61 -0.84 9.13
C PRO A 316 -22.40 -0.39 7.89
N ASN A 317 -21.70 -0.27 6.76
CA ASN A 317 -22.27 0.05 5.44
C ASN A 317 -23.06 1.38 5.40
N LEU A 318 -22.55 2.40 6.07
CA LEU A 318 -23.08 3.77 5.98
C LEU A 318 -22.78 4.40 4.62
N MET A 319 -23.27 5.63 4.40
CA MET A 319 -23.16 6.36 3.14
C MET A 319 -21.70 6.54 2.70
N GLY A 320 -20.84 6.95 3.63
CA GLY A 320 -19.43 7.18 3.41
C GLY A 320 -18.59 5.91 3.60
N PRO A 321 -17.36 5.88 3.06
CA PRO A 321 -16.37 4.86 3.36
C PRO A 321 -16.15 4.66 4.87
N SER A 322 -15.82 3.43 5.28
CA SER A 322 -15.44 3.16 6.66
C SER A 322 -14.12 3.85 7.01
N LEU A 323 -14.06 4.45 8.21
CA LEU A 323 -12.91 5.19 8.73
C LEU A 323 -12.16 4.42 9.83
N THR A 324 -12.58 3.21 10.16
CA THR A 324 -12.05 2.41 11.29
C THR A 324 -10.54 2.17 11.24
N ASN A 325 -9.91 2.26 10.05
CA ASN A 325 -8.46 2.15 9.87
C ASN A 325 -7.82 3.35 9.17
N ILE A 326 -8.55 4.46 8.97
CA ILE A 326 -8.07 5.58 8.14
C ILE A 326 -6.77 6.18 8.65
N GLY A 327 -6.59 6.22 9.98
CA GLY A 327 -5.40 6.75 10.62
C GLY A 327 -4.12 5.96 10.31
N GLY A 328 -4.24 4.71 9.86
CA GLY A 328 -3.09 3.88 9.51
C GLY A 328 -2.45 4.26 8.16
N TYR A 329 -3.26 4.63 7.17
CA TYR A 329 -2.78 4.83 5.80
C TYR A 329 -3.06 6.22 5.22
N ALA A 330 -3.80 7.09 5.91
CA ALA A 330 -3.94 8.49 5.55
C ALA A 330 -2.91 9.40 6.25
N THR A 331 -2.43 10.42 5.53
CA THR A 331 -1.66 11.52 6.14
C THR A 331 -2.60 12.43 6.92
N ALA A 332 -2.07 13.15 7.91
CA ALA A 332 -2.87 14.13 8.66
C ALA A 332 -3.40 15.25 7.75
N ASP A 333 -2.59 15.69 6.79
CA ASP A 333 -2.98 16.73 5.83
C ASP A 333 -4.07 16.26 4.87
N TYR A 334 -4.04 15.01 4.41
CA TYR A 334 -5.14 14.43 3.62
C TYR A 334 -6.46 14.40 4.42
N LEU A 335 -6.40 14.04 5.70
CA LEU A 335 -7.58 14.04 6.56
C LEU A 335 -8.12 15.45 6.75
N ARG A 336 -7.24 16.43 6.95
CA ARG A 336 -7.61 17.84 7.08
C ARG A 336 -8.25 18.36 5.79
N GLU A 337 -7.63 18.09 4.65
CA GLU A 337 -8.15 18.46 3.34
C GLU A 337 -9.52 17.82 3.08
N SER A 338 -9.70 16.55 3.44
CA SER A 338 -10.99 15.86 3.28
C SER A 338 -12.12 16.52 4.09
N LEU A 339 -11.80 17.18 5.21
CA LEU A 339 -12.77 17.93 6.01
C LEU A 339 -13.12 19.29 5.39
N VAL A 340 -12.11 20.05 4.94
CA VAL A 340 -12.30 21.45 4.50
C VAL A 340 -12.48 21.62 2.98
N ASN A 341 -12.20 20.58 2.21
CA ASN A 341 -12.40 20.53 0.77
C ASN A 341 -12.67 19.08 0.32
N PRO A 342 -13.82 18.50 0.71
CA PRO A 342 -14.11 17.08 0.49
C PRO A 342 -14.14 16.67 -1.00
N SER A 343 -14.30 17.63 -1.92
CA SER A 343 -14.26 17.38 -3.37
C SER A 343 -12.86 17.46 -3.99
N ALA A 344 -11.83 17.88 -3.25
CA ALA A 344 -10.43 17.85 -3.72
C ALA A 344 -9.98 16.42 -4.05
N VAL A 345 -10.38 15.48 -3.20
CA VAL A 345 -10.12 14.05 -3.39
C VAL A 345 -11.39 13.26 -3.09
N VAL A 346 -12.07 12.83 -4.15
CA VAL A 346 -13.17 11.88 -4.03
C VAL A 346 -12.64 10.48 -4.29
N VAL A 347 -12.66 9.63 -3.26
CA VAL A 347 -12.29 8.22 -3.38
C VAL A 347 -13.19 7.57 -4.45
N PRO A 348 -12.63 7.12 -5.59
CA PRO A 348 -13.42 6.43 -6.59
C PRO A 348 -13.86 5.07 -6.01
N GLY A 349 -14.69 4.29 -6.70
CA GLY A 349 -14.90 2.89 -6.28
C GLY A 349 -16.25 2.54 -5.71
N TYR A 350 -17.19 3.47 -5.55
CA TYR A 350 -18.57 3.13 -5.20
C TYR A 350 -19.09 1.97 -6.06
N ASN A 351 -19.57 0.93 -5.39
CA ASN A 351 -20.11 -0.28 -5.98
C ASN A 351 -21.36 -0.65 -5.22
N ARG A 352 -22.52 -0.63 -5.88
CA ARG A 352 -23.83 -0.92 -5.27
C ARG A 352 -23.92 -2.31 -4.62
N ASN A 353 -23.15 -3.29 -5.07
CA ASN A 353 -23.16 -4.63 -4.46
C ASN A 353 -22.38 -4.68 -3.14
N ALA A 354 -21.34 -3.86 -2.99
CA ALA A 354 -20.54 -3.78 -1.78
C ALA A 354 -21.01 -2.64 -0.83
N HIS A 355 -21.67 -1.62 -1.39
CA HIS A 355 -22.16 -0.41 -0.74
C HIS A 355 -23.58 -0.11 -1.25
N SER A 356 -24.56 -0.90 -0.81
CA SER A 356 -25.92 -0.88 -1.39
C SER A 356 -26.76 0.34 -1.04
N ASN A 357 -26.38 1.09 -0.01
CA ASN A 357 -27.25 2.11 0.56
C ASN A 357 -27.18 3.42 -0.21
N TYR A 358 -26.00 4.05 -0.28
CA TYR A 358 -25.84 5.38 -0.86
C TYR A 358 -24.51 5.53 -1.57
N ALA A 359 -24.48 6.32 -2.66
CA ALA A 359 -23.23 6.80 -3.24
C ALA A 359 -22.71 7.99 -2.40
N TRP A 360 -21.39 8.05 -2.20
CA TRP A 360 -20.73 9.15 -1.48
C TRP A 360 -20.24 10.28 -2.40
N TYR A 361 -20.69 10.28 -3.66
CA TYR A 361 -20.41 11.35 -4.62
C TYR A 361 -21.49 11.44 -5.69
N ASN A 362 -21.66 12.64 -6.23
CA ASN A 362 -22.41 12.92 -7.44
C ASN A 362 -21.48 13.13 -8.63
N ILE A 363 -22.04 13.10 -9.83
CA ILE A 363 -21.35 13.55 -11.05
C ILE A 363 -21.97 14.87 -11.48
N GLU A 364 -21.16 15.92 -11.47
CA GLU A 364 -21.54 17.27 -11.90
C GLU A 364 -20.53 17.69 -12.96
N ASP A 365 -21.01 18.07 -14.15
CA ASP A 365 -20.17 18.42 -15.31
C ASP A 365 -19.04 17.40 -15.62
N GLY A 366 -19.36 16.11 -15.45
CA GLY A 366 -18.40 15.01 -15.67
C GLY A 366 -17.35 14.83 -14.57
N LYS A 367 -17.42 15.61 -13.49
CA LYS A 367 -16.50 15.52 -12.33
C LYS A 367 -17.20 14.91 -11.13
N ARG A 368 -16.44 14.20 -10.29
CA ARG A 368 -16.94 13.69 -9.01
C ARG A 368 -17.00 14.83 -8.00
N VAL A 369 -18.16 15.05 -7.41
CA VAL A 369 -18.38 16.00 -6.32
C VAL A 369 -18.79 15.22 -5.08
N SER A 370 -18.07 15.41 -3.98
CA SER A 370 -18.32 14.67 -2.74
C SER A 370 -19.70 15.01 -2.17
N THR A 371 -20.39 14.02 -1.60
CA THR A 371 -21.60 14.28 -0.79
C THR A 371 -21.26 14.64 0.65
N MET A 372 -19.99 14.52 1.06
CA MET A 372 -19.55 14.97 2.37
C MET A 372 -19.66 16.50 2.44
N PRO A 373 -20.31 17.07 3.48
CA PRO A 373 -20.36 18.51 3.68
C PRO A 373 -18.97 19.12 3.83
N ASP A 374 -18.81 20.36 3.38
CA ASP A 374 -17.63 21.16 3.68
C ASP A 374 -17.65 21.61 5.15
N HIS A 375 -16.54 21.36 5.87
CA HIS A 375 -16.33 21.73 7.27
C HIS A 375 -15.34 22.90 7.44
N SER A 376 -15.05 23.66 6.38
CA SER A 376 -14.19 24.87 6.42
C SER A 376 -14.69 25.97 7.35
N TRP A 377 -15.95 25.91 7.77
CA TRP A 377 -16.57 26.79 8.76
C TRP A 377 -16.18 26.46 10.21
N MET A 378 -15.62 25.28 10.48
CA MET A 378 -15.19 24.88 11.82
C MET A 378 -13.91 25.62 12.23
N GLU A 379 -13.77 25.89 13.53
CA GLU A 379 -12.53 26.43 14.08
C GLU A 379 -11.35 25.50 13.80
N LYS A 380 -10.17 26.07 13.48
CA LYS A 380 -8.97 25.27 13.18
C LYS A 380 -8.67 24.23 14.27
N ALA A 381 -8.82 24.62 15.54
CA ALA A 381 -8.56 23.73 16.67
C ALA A 381 -9.48 22.50 16.67
N ASP A 382 -10.74 22.64 16.27
CA ASP A 382 -11.68 21.52 16.21
C ASP A 382 -11.36 20.59 15.04
N ILE A 383 -10.97 21.13 13.90
CA ILE A 383 -10.48 20.36 12.76
C ILE A 383 -9.24 19.55 13.17
N ASP A 384 -8.26 20.18 13.82
CA ASP A 384 -7.05 19.49 14.27
C ASP A 384 -7.36 18.42 15.33
N ASN A 385 -8.30 18.67 16.24
CA ASN A 385 -8.78 17.66 17.19
C ASN A 385 -9.39 16.45 16.45
N ILE A 386 -10.28 16.68 15.47
CA ILE A 386 -10.87 15.60 14.66
C ILE A 386 -9.78 14.82 13.92
N VAL A 387 -8.82 15.51 13.30
CA VAL A 387 -7.67 14.86 12.63
C VAL A 387 -6.88 14.02 13.63
N ALA A 388 -6.61 14.52 14.84
CA ALA A 388 -5.95 13.75 15.89
C ALA A 388 -6.71 12.48 16.23
N TYR A 389 -8.04 12.56 16.37
CA TYR A 389 -8.90 11.39 16.60
C TYR A 389 -8.84 10.40 15.44
N LEU A 390 -9.02 10.84 14.19
CA LEU A 390 -8.97 9.99 13.01
C LEU A 390 -7.60 9.29 12.88
N LYS A 391 -6.51 9.95 13.26
CA LYS A 391 -5.16 9.34 13.31
C LYS A 391 -5.02 8.23 14.37
N THR A 392 -5.92 8.15 15.35
CA THR A 392 -5.99 7.03 16.30
C THR A 392 -6.72 5.81 15.74
N LEU A 393 -7.56 5.98 14.72
CA LEU A 393 -8.35 4.91 14.11
C LEU A 393 -7.47 4.06 13.19
N LYS A 394 -6.84 3.03 13.74
CA LYS A 394 -5.94 2.14 13.02
C LYS A 394 -5.82 0.78 13.69
N ALA A 395 -5.72 -0.26 12.87
CA ALA A 395 -5.53 -1.62 13.33
C ALA A 395 -4.27 -1.75 14.19
N GLU A 396 -4.36 -2.56 15.25
CA GLU A 396 -3.20 -2.93 16.05
C GLU A 396 -2.16 -3.65 15.18
N ALA A 397 -0.89 -3.37 15.40
CA ALA A 397 0.20 -4.07 14.74
C ALA A 397 0.47 -5.43 15.40
N LYS A 398 0.64 -6.47 14.58
CA LYS A 398 1.06 -7.81 14.99
C LYS A 398 2.59 -7.97 14.99
#